data_AF-A0A1A9HZB5-F1
#
_entry.id   AF-A0A1A9HZB5-F1
#
_cell.length_a   1.000
_cell.length_b   1.000
_cell.length_c   1.000
_cell.angle_alpha   90.00
_cell.angle_beta   90.00
_cell.angle_gamma   90.00
#
_symmetry.space_group_name_H-M   'P 1'
#
loop_
_entity.id
_entity.type
_entity.pdbx_description
1 polymer ?
#
loop_
_entity_poly.entity_id
_entity_poly.type
_entity_poly.pdbx_seq_one_letter_code
_entity_poly.pdbx_strand_id
1 'polypeptide(L)'
;MSFAELDWQMTKEKKYVVVYIRSKHCTYCLMQEAQLRKNSHLKLRLERDFYFVEGKAEEDSVIVFDHTAYGNPDPQNPRQVNDFVTVYGKDKEGMVGYPLWLYFDKNYRLLLRFYGLMPPENILKILDRISAVSGEQ
;
A
#
# COMPACT_ATOMS: atom_id res chain seq x y z
N MET A 1 -3.56 -9.26 0.24
CA MET A 1 -2.49 -10.24 0.56
C MET A 1 -1.50 -9.61 1.54
N SER A 2 -0.58 -10.40 2.09
CA SER A 2 0.50 -9.94 2.98
C SER A 2 1.78 -9.58 2.20
N PHE A 3 2.71 -8.87 2.87
CA PHE A 3 4.03 -8.57 2.33
C PHE A 3 4.86 -9.84 2.04
N ALA A 4 4.80 -10.84 2.93
CA ALA A 4 5.52 -12.09 2.74
C ALA A 4 5.03 -12.86 1.50
N GLU A 5 3.73 -12.82 1.22
CA GLU A 5 3.16 -13.42 0.01
C GLU A 5 3.56 -12.64 -1.25
N LEU A 6 3.65 -11.31 -1.17
CA LEU A 6 3.98 -10.45 -2.31
C LEU A 6 5.31 -10.84 -2.96
N ASP A 7 6.38 -10.96 -2.17
CA ASP A 7 7.73 -11.21 -2.71
C ASP A 7 7.78 -12.52 -3.50
N TRP A 8 7.15 -13.57 -2.98
CA TRP A 8 7.04 -14.84 -3.70
C TRP A 8 6.24 -14.70 -5.00
N GLN A 9 5.12 -13.97 -4.97
CA GLN A 9 4.29 -13.79 -6.17
C GLN A 9 5.01 -12.97 -7.25
N MET A 10 5.76 -11.93 -6.86
CA MET A 10 6.56 -11.11 -7.77
C MET A 10 7.68 -11.87 -8.49
N THR A 11 8.19 -12.98 -7.91
CA THR A 11 9.11 -13.89 -8.63
C THR A 11 8.44 -14.71 -9.72
N LYS A 12 7.12 -14.95 -9.63
CA LYS A 12 6.36 -15.75 -10.59
C LYS A 12 5.79 -14.90 -11.70
N GLU A 13 5.20 -13.76 -11.34
CA GLU A 13 4.56 -12.85 -12.28
C GLU A 13 4.75 -11.41 -11.79
N LYS A 14 5.45 -10.59 -12.57
CA LYS A 14 5.64 -9.18 -12.22
C LYS A 14 4.37 -8.37 -12.48
N LYS A 15 3.75 -7.83 -11.43
CA LYS A 15 2.61 -6.91 -11.49
C LYS A 15 2.90 -5.60 -10.76
N TYR A 16 2.09 -4.59 -11.04
CA TYR A 16 2.07 -3.38 -10.23
C TYR A 16 1.59 -3.72 -8.82
N VAL A 17 2.15 -3.04 -7.83
CA VAL A 17 1.83 -3.28 -6.42
C VAL A 17 1.07 -2.08 -5.87
N VAL A 18 -0.02 -2.35 -5.17
CA VAL A 18 -0.81 -1.35 -4.45
C VAL A 18 -0.73 -1.71 -2.97
N VAL A 19 -0.11 -0.85 -2.18
CA VAL A 19 0.00 -1.04 -0.73
C VAL A 19 -0.95 -0.07 -0.03
N TYR A 20 -1.83 -0.63 0.79
CA TYR A 20 -2.72 0.10 1.67
C TYR A 20 -2.27 -0.06 3.12
N ILE A 21 -1.84 1.05 3.73
CA ILE A 21 -1.38 1.08 5.12
C ILE A 21 -2.42 1.81 5.98
N ARG A 22 -2.87 1.11 7.03
CA ARG A 22 -3.72 1.65 8.09
C ARG A 22 -2.92 1.88 9.37
N SER A 23 -3.36 2.83 10.18
CA SER A 23 -2.90 3.01 11.56
C SER A 23 -3.99 2.55 12.53
N LYS A 24 -3.61 2.09 13.73
CA LYS A 24 -4.55 1.71 14.81
C LYS A 24 -5.48 2.86 15.21
N HIS A 25 -5.01 4.11 15.13
CA HIS A 25 -5.74 5.30 15.60
C HIS A 25 -6.33 6.13 14.45
N CYS A 26 -6.95 5.47 13.48
CA CYS A 26 -7.39 6.10 12.23
C CYS A 26 -8.84 5.79 11.89
N THR A 27 -9.76 6.69 12.23
CA THR A 27 -11.20 6.56 11.88
C THR A 27 -11.42 6.53 10.37
N TYR A 28 -10.66 7.33 9.61
CA TYR A 28 -10.73 7.34 8.15
C TYR A 28 -10.32 6.01 7.52
N CYS A 29 -9.44 5.25 8.16
CA CYS A 29 -9.03 3.93 7.70
C CYS A 29 -10.20 2.94 7.80
N LEU A 30 -10.98 3.00 8.89
CA LEU A 30 -12.21 2.20 9.02
C LEU A 30 -13.24 2.55 7.94
N MET A 31 -13.38 3.83 7.61
CA MET A 31 -14.25 4.29 6.52
C MET A 31 -13.78 3.76 5.17
N GLN A 32 -12.48 3.82 4.90
CA GLN A 32 -11.89 3.33 3.66
C GLN A 32 -12.08 1.81 3.51
N GLU A 33 -11.80 1.04 4.55
CA GLU A 33 -12.01 -0.41 4.56
C GLU A 33 -13.47 -0.78 4.30
N ALA A 34 -14.42 -0.01 4.86
CA ALA A 34 -15.83 -0.19 4.58
C ALA A 34 -16.17 0.10 3.10
N GLN A 35 -15.53 1.09 2.47
CA GLN A 35 -15.70 1.37 1.03
C GLN A 35 -15.12 0.24 0.17
N LEU A 36 -13.92 -0.26 0.48
CA LEU A 36 -13.27 -1.36 -0.23
C LEU A 36 -14.11 -2.64 -0.14
N ARG A 37 -14.63 -2.96 1.05
CA ARG A 37 -15.45 -4.15 1.27
C ARG A 37 -16.80 -4.10 0.53
N LYS A 38 -17.40 -2.93 0.41
CA LYS A 38 -18.72 -2.76 -0.23
C LYS A 38 -18.65 -2.68 -1.75
N ASN A 39 -17.52 -2.28 -2.32
CA ASN A 39 -17.38 -2.11 -3.77
C ASN A 39 -16.73 -3.34 -4.43
N SER A 40 -17.58 -4.29 -4.83
CA SER A 40 -17.13 -5.54 -5.47
C SER A 40 -16.32 -5.31 -6.76
N HIS A 41 -16.64 -4.26 -7.53
CA HIS A 41 -15.91 -3.96 -8.76
C HIS A 41 -14.47 -3.52 -8.46
N LEU A 42 -14.28 -2.61 -7.52
CA LEU A 42 -12.95 -2.17 -7.08
C LEU A 42 -12.16 -3.34 -6.48
N LYS A 43 -12.79 -4.16 -5.65
CA LYS A 43 -12.15 -5.35 -5.07
C LYS A 43 -11.62 -6.28 -6.17
N LEU A 44 -12.46 -6.62 -7.15
CA LEU A 44 -12.06 -7.46 -8.28
C LEU A 44 -10.93 -6.86 -9.11
N ARG A 45 -10.96 -5.55 -9.35
CA ARG A 45 -9.90 -4.83 -10.08
C ARG A 45 -8.56 -4.93 -9.35
N LEU A 46 -8.56 -4.67 -8.04
CA LEU A 46 -7.37 -4.76 -7.19
C LEU A 46 -6.81 -6.19 -7.10
N GLU A 47 -7.66 -7.21 -7.03
CA GLU A 47 -7.25 -8.60 -6.87
C GLU A 47 -6.71 -9.24 -8.16
N ARG A 48 -7.26 -8.87 -9.32
CA ARG A 48 -6.88 -9.50 -10.60
C ARG A 48 -5.66 -8.87 -11.24
N ASP A 49 -5.61 -7.54 -11.23
CA ASP A 49 -4.71 -6.80 -12.11
C ASP A 49 -3.52 -6.18 -11.36
N PHE A 50 -3.57 -6.20 -10.03
CA PHE A 50 -2.54 -5.67 -9.14
C PHE A 50 -2.22 -6.67 -8.04
N TYR A 51 -1.07 -6.50 -7.39
CA TYR A 51 -0.85 -7.07 -6.07
C TYR A 51 -1.29 -6.07 -5.01
N PHE A 52 -2.48 -6.29 -4.46
CA PHE A 52 -3.02 -5.48 -3.38
C PHE A 52 -2.59 -6.01 -2.00
N VAL A 53 -1.71 -5.26 -1.34
CA VAL A 53 -1.13 -5.59 -0.04
C VAL A 53 -1.69 -4.67 1.03
N GLU A 54 -2.14 -5.26 2.13
CA GLU A 54 -2.61 -4.51 3.30
C GLU A 54 -1.57 -4.60 4.41
N GLY A 55 -1.23 -3.46 5.01
CA GLY A 55 -0.26 -3.36 6.08
C GLY A 55 -0.71 -2.47 7.22
N LYS A 56 -0.02 -2.57 8.35
CA LYS A 56 -0.22 -1.70 9.52
C LYS A 56 0.97 -0.78 9.68
N ALA A 57 0.72 0.46 10.08
CA ALA A 57 1.78 1.42 10.33
C ALA A 57 2.67 1.00 11.50
N GLU A 58 2.04 0.52 12.57
CA GLU A 58 2.66 0.06 13.80
C GLU A 58 2.90 -1.47 13.75
N GLU A 59 3.34 -1.99 12.58
CA GLU A 59 3.68 -3.40 12.44
C GLU A 59 5.00 -3.70 13.15
N ASP A 60 4.93 -4.51 14.21
CA ASP A 60 6.09 -4.88 15.03
C ASP A 60 6.98 -5.91 14.35
N SER A 61 6.40 -6.73 13.48
CA SER A 61 7.16 -7.71 12.69
C SER A 61 7.94 -7.05 11.56
N VAL A 62 9.00 -7.73 11.12
CA VAL A 62 9.79 -7.27 9.97
C VAL A 62 8.94 -7.40 8.70
N ILE A 63 8.79 -6.29 7.99
CA ILE A 63 8.23 -6.25 6.64
C ILE A 63 9.38 -6.49 5.66
N VAL A 64 9.27 -7.51 4.81
CA VAL A 64 10.20 -7.68 3.68
C VAL A 64 9.50 -7.15 2.43
N PHE A 65 10.18 -6.28 1.70
CA PHE A 65 9.69 -5.70 0.46
C PHE A 65 10.88 -5.37 -0.45
N ASP A 66 10.81 -5.82 -1.70
CA ASP A 66 11.91 -5.66 -2.68
C ASP A 66 13.25 -6.16 -2.10
N HIS A 67 13.23 -7.37 -1.53
CA HIS A 67 14.38 -8.02 -0.88
C HIS A 67 15.00 -7.23 0.29
N THR A 68 14.35 -6.15 0.73
CA THR A 68 14.81 -5.29 1.82
C THR A 68 13.94 -5.52 3.05
N ALA A 69 14.58 -5.70 4.20
CA ALA A 69 13.92 -5.88 5.48
C ALA A 69 13.72 -4.53 6.18
N TYR A 70 12.50 -4.29 6.65
CA TYR A 70 12.08 -3.08 7.37
C TYR A 70 11.53 -3.47 8.74
N GLY A 71 12.16 -2.99 9.80
CA GLY A 71 11.76 -3.27 11.19
C GLY A 71 10.95 -2.14 11.81
N ASN A 72 10.38 -2.40 12.99
CA ASN A 72 9.95 -1.33 13.88
C ASN A 72 11.13 -1.00 14.82
N PRO A 73 11.68 0.23 14.80
CA PRO A 73 12.87 0.57 15.59
C PRO A 73 12.59 0.63 17.10
N ASP A 74 11.33 0.74 17.51
CA ASP A 74 10.90 0.63 18.90
C ASP A 74 9.50 0.02 19.00
N PRO A 75 9.37 -1.33 18.98
CA PRO A 75 8.08 -2.01 19.04
C PRO A 75 7.30 -1.78 20.33
N GLN A 76 7.97 -1.32 21.41
CA GLN A 76 7.30 -1.03 22.67
C GLN A 76 6.66 0.36 22.68
N ASN A 77 7.07 1.24 21.77
CA ASN A 77 6.52 2.57 21.63
C ASN A 77 5.35 2.57 20.64
N PRO A 78 4.10 2.81 21.10
CA PRO A 78 2.92 2.75 20.25
C PRO A 78 2.85 3.85 19.19
N ARG A 79 3.72 4.87 19.27
CA ARG A 79 3.83 5.93 18.26
C ARG A 79 4.85 5.62 17.19
N GLN A 80 5.71 4.63 17.44
CA GLN A 80 6.73 4.25 16.48
C GLN A 80 6.09 3.41 15.37
N VAL A 81 6.45 3.74 14.13
CA VAL A 81 5.98 3.04 12.94
C VAL A 81 7.12 2.21 12.35
N ASN A 82 6.75 1.17 11.62
CA ASN A 82 7.68 0.34 10.88
C ASN A 82 8.45 1.19 9.84
N ASP A 83 9.74 0.90 9.66
CA ASP A 83 10.64 1.63 8.78
C ASP A 83 10.17 1.64 7.32
N PHE A 84 9.38 0.65 6.90
CA PHE A 84 8.75 0.65 5.58
C PHE A 84 7.89 1.91 5.40
N VAL A 85 7.11 2.27 6.43
CA VAL A 85 6.27 3.48 6.43
C VAL A 85 7.11 4.73 6.56
N THR A 86 8.20 4.69 7.31
CA THR A 86 9.17 5.80 7.37
C THR A 86 9.76 6.11 6.00
N VAL A 87 10.17 5.08 5.25
CA VAL A 87 10.83 5.21 3.94
C VAL A 87 9.82 5.60 2.85
N TYR A 88 8.71 4.88 2.74
CA TYR A 88 7.76 5.06 1.64
C TYR A 88 6.55 5.92 1.97
N GLY A 89 6.30 6.25 3.24
CA GLY A 89 5.13 6.99 3.68
C GLY A 89 5.36 8.47 4.02
N LYS A 90 6.58 8.90 4.37
CA LYS A 90 6.83 10.29 4.80
C LYS A 90 6.79 11.29 3.66
N ASP A 91 5.95 12.32 3.76
CA ASP A 91 5.88 13.44 2.82
C ASP A 91 7.15 14.32 2.86
N LYS A 92 7.13 15.43 2.12
CA LYS A 92 8.27 16.37 2.05
C LYS A 92 8.58 17.03 3.39
N GLU A 93 7.62 17.08 4.30
CA GLU A 93 7.76 17.63 5.65
C GLU A 93 8.09 16.54 6.69
N GLY A 94 8.20 15.28 6.26
CA GLY A 94 8.51 14.14 7.10
C GLY A 94 7.28 13.55 7.82
N MET A 95 6.07 13.96 7.45
CA MET A 95 4.81 13.55 8.07
C MET A 95 4.18 12.37 7.32
N VAL A 96 3.39 11.55 8.02
CA VAL A 96 2.64 10.44 7.42
C VAL A 96 1.15 10.63 7.70
N GLY A 97 0.34 10.71 6.64
CA GLY A 97 -1.12 10.70 6.74
C GLY A 97 -1.71 9.30 6.56
N TYR A 98 -2.86 9.04 7.18
CA TYR A 98 -3.57 7.77 7.06
C TYR A 98 -5.04 7.93 6.64
N PRO A 99 -5.62 6.97 5.90
CA PRO A 99 -4.95 5.81 5.30
C PRO A 99 -3.89 6.22 4.28
N LEU A 100 -2.83 5.44 4.18
CA LEU A 100 -1.73 5.67 3.26
C LEU A 100 -1.86 4.67 2.10
N TRP A 101 -1.87 5.21 0.89
CA TRP A 101 -1.88 4.45 -0.35
C TRP A 101 -0.55 4.65 -1.06
N LEU A 102 0.12 3.56 -1.39
CA LEU A 102 1.36 3.56 -2.16
C LEU A 102 1.17 2.70 -3.41
N TYR A 103 1.59 3.23 -4.54
CA TYR A 103 1.49 2.57 -5.83
C TYR A 103 2.89 2.39 -6.39
N PHE A 104 3.27 1.16 -6.69
CA PHE A 104 4.58 0.79 -7.20
C PHE A 104 4.47 0.14 -8.58
N ASP A 105 5.50 0.32 -9.39
CA ASP A 105 5.66 -0.40 -10.63
C ASP A 105 6.08 -1.87 -10.42
N LYS A 106 6.24 -2.58 -11.54
CA LYS A 106 6.65 -3.99 -11.60
C LYS A 106 8.08 -4.26 -11.09
N ASN A 107 8.85 -3.21 -10.79
CA ASN A 107 10.20 -3.25 -10.26
C ASN A 107 10.29 -2.51 -8.91
N TYR A 108 9.17 -2.45 -8.18
CA TYR A 108 9.09 -1.83 -6.85
C TYR A 108 9.44 -0.33 -6.80
N ARG A 109 9.41 0.38 -7.95
CA ARG A 109 9.60 1.83 -7.97
C ARG A 109 8.30 2.51 -7.56
N LEU A 110 8.37 3.38 -6.55
CA LEU A 110 7.23 4.17 -6.11
C LEU A 110 6.79 5.13 -7.22
N LEU A 111 5.56 4.94 -7.72
CA LEU A 111 4.93 5.78 -8.76
C LEU A 111 4.13 6.92 -8.14
N LEU A 112 3.33 6.59 -7.13
CA LEU A 112 2.41 7.52 -6.50
C LEU A 112 2.23 7.16 -5.03
N ARG A 113 1.94 8.18 -4.26
CA ARG A 113 1.54 8.08 -2.86
C ARG A 113 0.35 9.00 -2.64
N PHE A 114 -0.60 8.54 -1.86
CA PHE A 114 -1.77 9.32 -1.47
C PHE A 114 -2.07 9.12 0.02
N TYR A 115 -2.54 10.20 0.64
CA TYR A 115 -2.85 10.26 2.06
C TYR A 115 -4.34 10.56 2.26
N GLY A 116 -4.96 9.85 3.20
CA GLY A 116 -6.33 10.08 3.59
C GLY A 116 -7.35 9.24 2.83
N LEU A 117 -8.61 9.48 3.14
CA LEU A 117 -9.74 8.75 2.57
C LEU A 117 -9.88 9.04 1.06
N MET A 118 -9.89 8.00 0.25
CA MET A 118 -10.05 8.06 -1.19
C MET A 118 -11.36 7.38 -1.62
N PRO A 119 -12.27 8.09 -2.30
CA PRO A 119 -13.47 7.48 -2.88
C PRO A 119 -13.12 6.37 -3.89
N PRO A 120 -13.92 5.28 -3.98
CA PRO A 120 -13.65 4.16 -4.88
C PRO A 120 -13.41 4.54 -6.34
N GLU A 121 -14.15 5.53 -6.86
CA GLU A 121 -14.01 6.04 -8.22
C GLU A 121 -12.65 6.68 -8.48
N ASN A 122 -12.04 7.30 -7.48
CA ASN A 122 -10.71 7.87 -7.59
C ASN A 122 -9.64 6.78 -7.54
N ILE A 123 -9.83 5.76 -6.70
CA ILE A 123 -8.95 4.58 -6.67
C ILE A 123 -8.94 3.94 -8.06
N LEU A 124 -10.11 3.65 -8.62
CA LEU A 124 -10.25 3.06 -9.96
C LEU A 124 -9.55 3.89 -11.04
N LYS A 125 -9.74 5.21 -11.06
CA LYS A 125 -9.06 6.11 -12.01
C LYS A 125 -7.54 6.03 -11.92
N ILE A 126 -6.99 5.89 -10.70
CA ILE A 126 -5.55 5.73 -10.51
C ILE A 126 -5.09 4.38 -11.05
N LEU A 127 -5.81 3.29 -10.73
CA LEU A 127 -5.51 1.96 -11.26
C LEU A 127 -5.52 1.94 -12.79
N ASP A 128 -6.50 2.57 -13.42
CA ASP A 128 -6.60 2.64 -14.88
C ASP A 128 -5.42 3.40 -15.48
N ARG A 129 -5.05 4.56 -14.92
CA ARG A 129 -3.87 5.33 -15.35
C ARG A 129 -2.57 4.52 -15.24
N ILE A 130 -2.36 3.84 -14.12
CA ILE A 130 -1.16 3.02 -13.91
C ILE A 130 -1.11 1.88 -14.93
N SER A 131 -2.24 1.22 -15.19
CA SER A 131 -2.28 0.13 -16.17
C SER A 131 -2.11 0.59 -17.61
N ALA A 132 -2.54 1.81 -17.96
CA ALA A 132 -2.42 2.36 -19.31
C ALA A 132 -0.96 2.69 -19.70
N VAL A 133 -0.14 3.17 -18.75
CA VAL A 133 1.28 3.49 -19.00
C VAL A 133 2.11 2.26 -19.39
N SER A 134 1.62 1.06 -19.07
CA SER A 134 2.24 -0.22 -19.47
C SER A 134 1.96 -0.67 -20.90
N GLY A 135 1.08 0.01 -21.63
CA GLY A 135 0.69 -0.33 -23.00
C GLY A 135 1.51 0.36 -24.10
N GLU A 136 2.44 1.24 -23.73
CA GLU A 136 3.30 1.99 -24.65
C GLU A 136 4.77 1.53 -24.52
N GLN A 137 5.05 0.28 -24.92
CA GLN A 137 6.40 -0.21 -25.27
C GLN A 137 6.31 -1.17 -26.45
#